data_AF-A0A182SYP2-F1
#
_entry.id   AF-A0A182SYP2-F1
#
_cell.length_a   1.000
_cell.length_b   1.000
_cell.length_c   1.000
_cell.angle_alpha   90.00
_cell.angle_beta   90.00
_cell.angle_gamma   90.00
#
_symmetry.space_group_name_H-M   'P 1'
#
loop_
_entity.id
_entity.type
_entity.pdbx_description
1 polymer ?
#
loop_
_entity_poly.entity_id
_entity_poly.type
_entity_poly.pdbx_seq_one_letter_code
_entity_poly.pdbx_strand_id
1 'polypeptide(L)'
;MAKGRTCGWLWSPRFHGVLVGLLVLVNAISSIMASAYLQLKFEDFQKVPDQLSLYYRYATIDMIFVAIVLLVVIAYFIGIIRVNEYYIIPFGILLLLDFMGYIATEMATTLHSDKPEMFQGRTVGTVFEIVIFGYMFVTVFCLFRDLQLSRRMHEERLRGYRSLSSSTEHMEM
;
A
#
# COMPACT_ATOMS: atom_id res chain seq x y z
N MET A 1 -29.81 -23.17 14.78
CA MET A 1 -29.81 -23.09 13.30
C MET A 1 -28.60 -22.29 12.85
N ALA A 2 -27.50 -22.93 12.46
CA ALA A 2 -26.33 -22.28 11.87
C ALA A 2 -26.22 -22.70 10.41
N LYS A 3 -26.74 -21.85 9.50
CA LYS A 3 -26.53 -21.97 8.04
C LYS A 3 -25.19 -21.30 7.70
N GLY A 4 -24.38 -22.00 6.91
CA GLY A 4 -22.96 -21.70 6.68
C GLY A 4 -22.65 -20.27 6.23
N ARG A 5 -21.70 -19.63 6.92
CA ARG A 5 -20.98 -18.43 6.46
C ARG A 5 -19.62 -18.85 5.89
N THR A 6 -19.61 -19.44 4.70
CA THR A 6 -18.38 -19.91 4.04
C THR A 6 -17.49 -18.78 3.49
N CYS A 7 -17.96 -17.52 3.45
CA CYS A 7 -17.18 -16.37 2.95
C CYS A 7 -17.00 -15.23 3.96
N GLY A 8 -17.08 -15.48 5.27
CA GLY A 8 -16.86 -14.43 6.29
C GLY A 8 -15.46 -13.79 6.23
N TRP A 9 -14.46 -14.58 5.80
CA TRP A 9 -13.09 -14.12 5.61
C TRP A 9 -12.94 -13.09 4.48
N LEU A 10 -13.80 -13.15 3.47
CA LEU A 10 -13.75 -12.27 2.30
C LEU A 10 -14.04 -10.81 2.66
N TRP A 11 -14.68 -10.56 3.81
CA TRP A 11 -14.98 -9.23 4.34
C TRP A 11 -13.99 -8.80 5.43
N SER A 12 -12.96 -9.61 5.71
CA SER A 12 -11.97 -9.31 6.74
C SER A 12 -11.05 -8.16 6.28
N PRO A 13 -10.89 -7.08 7.08
CA PRO A 13 -9.95 -6.01 6.78
C PRO A 13 -8.52 -6.51 6.55
N ARG A 14 -8.12 -7.60 7.23
CA ARG A 14 -6.80 -8.21 7.08
C ARG A 14 -6.62 -8.90 5.74
N PHE A 15 -7.66 -9.56 5.23
CA PHE A 15 -7.60 -10.21 3.91
C PHE A 15 -7.43 -9.18 2.80
N HIS A 16 -8.27 -8.14 2.80
CA HIS A 16 -8.14 -7.02 1.86
C HIS A 16 -6.82 -6.28 2.04
N GLY A 17 -6.36 -6.12 3.28
CA GLY A 17 -5.06 -5.53 3.59
C GLY A 17 -3.89 -6.29 2.96
N VAL A 18 -3.89 -7.62 3.06
CA VAL A 18 -2.89 -8.48 2.40
C VAL A 18 -2.98 -8.35 0.88
N LEU A 19 -4.19 -8.33 0.32
CA LEU A 19 -4.40 -8.19 -1.12
C LEU A 19 -3.84 -6.85 -1.65
N VAL A 20 -4.09 -5.75 -0.94
CA VAL A 20 -3.51 -4.43 -1.26
C VAL A 20 -1.97 -4.48 -1.19
N GLY A 21 -1.41 -5.07 -0.13
CA GLY A 21 0.05 -5.23 -0.02
C GLY A 21 0.66 -6.05 -1.16
N LEU A 22 -0.02 -7.12 -1.59
CA LEU A 22 0.43 -7.95 -2.72
C LEU A 22 0.36 -7.22 -4.06
N LEU A 23 -0.69 -6.43 -4.29
CA LEU A 23 -0.80 -5.62 -5.50
C LEU A 23 0.34 -4.59 -5.59
N VAL A 24 0.64 -3.90 -4.48
CA VAL A 24 1.75 -2.94 -4.44
C VAL A 24 3.09 -3.65 -4.61
N LEU A 25 3.26 -4.85 -4.04
CA LEU A 25 4.48 -5.64 -4.22
C LEU A 25 4.69 -6.04 -5.69
N VAL A 26 3.66 -6.53 -6.38
CA VAL A 26 3.74 -6.88 -7.80
C VAL A 26 4.09 -5.64 -8.62
N ASN A 27 3.43 -4.50 -8.34
CA ASN A 27 3.72 -3.24 -9.02
C ASN A 27 5.19 -2.80 -8.85
N ALA A 28 5.71 -2.88 -7.62
CA ALA A 28 7.11 -2.56 -7.32
C ALA A 28 8.08 -3.48 -8.09
N ILE A 29 7.83 -4.79 -8.11
CA ILE A 29 8.66 -5.76 -8.86
C ILE A 29 8.62 -5.47 -10.35
N SER A 30 7.43 -5.18 -10.91
CA SER A 30 7.28 -4.81 -12.32
C SER A 30 8.06 -3.53 -12.65
N SER A 31 8.06 -2.52 -11.77
CA SER A 31 8.83 -1.28 -11.96
C SER A 31 10.34 -1.55 -11.97
N ILE A 32 10.85 -2.34 -11.02
CA ILE A 32 12.27 -2.73 -11.00
C ILE A 32 12.64 -3.48 -12.27
N MET A 33 11.82 -4.44 -12.70
CA MET A 33 12.10 -5.22 -13.91
C MET A 33 12.14 -4.32 -15.15
N ALA A 34 11.22 -3.35 -15.27
CA ALA A 34 11.20 -2.41 -16.38
C ALA A 34 12.44 -1.51 -16.37
N SER A 35 12.79 -0.94 -15.21
CA SER A 35 13.95 -0.06 -15.03
C SER A 35 15.27 -0.81 -15.30
N ALA A 36 15.40 -2.05 -14.80
CA ALA A 36 16.56 -2.89 -15.09
C ALA A 36 16.64 -3.28 -16.58
N TYR A 37 15.51 -3.61 -17.21
CA TYR A 37 15.47 -3.93 -18.64
C TYR A 37 15.93 -2.75 -19.50
N LEU A 38 15.49 -1.52 -19.18
CA LEU A 38 15.90 -0.32 -19.91
C LEU A 38 17.41 -0.08 -19.80
N GLN A 39 17.98 -0.26 -18.61
CA GLN A 39 19.42 -0.10 -18.38
C GLN A 39 20.24 -1.16 -19.11
N LEU A 40 19.82 -2.42 -19.04
CA LEU A 40 20.52 -3.54 -19.70
C LEU A 40 20.42 -3.49 -21.23
N LYS A 41 19.28 -3.06 -21.77
CA LYS A 41 19.03 -3.08 -23.22
C LYS A 41 19.80 -1.99 -23.96
N PHE A 42 19.85 -0.78 -23.40
CA PHE A 42 20.36 0.36 -24.13
C PHE A 42 21.82 0.67 -23.83
N GLU A 43 22.38 0.22 -22.68
CA GLU A 43 23.76 0.40 -22.18
C GLU A 43 24.28 1.86 -22.13
N ASP A 44 23.81 2.73 -23.01
CA ASP A 44 24.27 4.08 -23.28
C ASP A 44 23.09 4.97 -23.68
N PHE A 45 23.04 6.18 -23.13
CA PHE A 45 21.89 7.10 -23.25
C PHE A 45 21.60 7.48 -24.71
N GLN A 46 22.64 7.54 -25.55
CA GLN A 46 22.53 7.91 -26.96
C GLN A 46 21.78 6.88 -27.82
N LYS A 47 21.61 5.65 -27.33
CA LYS A 47 20.90 4.58 -28.03
C LYS A 47 19.41 4.49 -27.64
N VAL A 48 18.98 5.30 -26.66
CA VAL A 48 17.60 5.30 -26.17
C VAL A 48 16.73 6.15 -27.11
N PRO A 49 15.60 5.63 -27.60
CA PRO A 49 14.65 6.44 -28.37
C PRO A 49 14.22 7.68 -27.58
N ASP A 50 14.02 8.83 -28.24
CA ASP A 50 13.67 10.09 -27.56
C ASP A 50 12.43 9.96 -26.65
N GLN A 51 11.47 9.10 -27.03
CA GLN A 51 10.27 8.77 -26.25
C GLN A 51 10.57 8.10 -24.90
N LEU A 52 11.70 7.41 -24.78
CA LEU A 52 12.14 6.65 -23.60
C LEU A 52 13.31 7.32 -22.87
N SER A 53 13.91 8.35 -23.46
CA SER A 53 15.07 9.06 -22.91
C SER A 53 14.80 9.59 -21.50
N LEU A 54 13.61 10.11 -21.26
CA LEU A 54 13.19 10.66 -19.96
C LEU A 54 13.11 9.54 -18.91
N TYR A 55 12.44 8.42 -19.23
CA TYR A 55 12.36 7.24 -18.35
C TYR A 55 13.74 6.65 -18.03
N TYR A 56 14.63 6.55 -19.02
CA TYR A 56 15.98 6.06 -18.80
C TYR A 56 16.79 6.98 -17.87
N ARG A 57 16.64 8.31 -18.02
CA ARG A 57 17.30 9.29 -17.15
C ARG A 57 16.85 9.20 -15.69
N TYR A 58 15.58 8.85 -15.46
CA TYR A 58 15.02 8.69 -14.12
C TYR A 58 15.09 7.26 -13.58
N ALA A 59 15.50 6.26 -14.37
CA ALA A 59 15.53 4.85 -13.97
C ALA A 59 16.34 4.59 -12.68
N THR A 60 17.43 5.33 -12.46
CA THR A 60 18.23 5.21 -11.22
C THR A 60 17.51 5.76 -9.99
N ILE A 61 16.80 6.90 -10.16
CA ILE A 61 15.99 7.49 -9.09
C ILE A 61 14.79 6.59 -8.79
N ASP A 62 14.19 6.02 -9.84
CA ASP A 62 13.10 5.06 -9.75
C ASP A 62 13.51 3.82 -8.95
N MET A 63 14.70 3.24 -9.19
CA MET A 63 15.18 2.11 -8.39
C MET A 63 15.31 2.43 -6.89
N ILE A 64 15.77 3.63 -6.52
CA ILE A 64 15.85 4.04 -5.11
C ILE A 64 14.44 4.16 -4.51
N PHE A 65 13.52 4.77 -5.24
CA PHE A 65 12.13 4.90 -4.80
C PHE A 65 11.48 3.53 -4.61
N VAL A 66 11.66 2.60 -5.56
CA VAL A 66 11.11 1.26 -5.43
C VAL A 66 11.73 0.50 -4.25
N ALA A 67 13.01 0.69 -3.94
CA ALA A 67 13.60 0.10 -2.74
C ALA A 67 12.92 0.59 -1.45
N ILE A 68 12.59 1.89 -1.37
CA ILE A 68 11.82 2.47 -0.26
C ILE A 68 10.43 1.84 -0.20
N VAL A 69 9.74 1.74 -1.34
CA VAL A 69 8.41 1.10 -1.44
C VAL A 69 8.48 -0.34 -0.92
N LEU A 70 9.48 -1.12 -1.32
CA LEU A 70 9.65 -2.51 -0.85
C LEU A 70 9.85 -2.60 0.67
N LEU A 71 10.67 -1.72 1.25
CA LEU A 71 10.85 -1.68 2.71
C LEU A 71 9.54 -1.36 3.44
N VAL A 72 8.77 -0.41 2.92
CA VAL A 72 7.47 -0.03 3.49
C VAL A 72 6.45 -1.17 3.36
N VAL A 73 6.43 -1.88 2.22
CA VAL A 73 5.56 -3.05 2.01
C VAL A 73 5.94 -4.20 2.96
N ILE A 74 7.23 -4.46 3.17
CA ILE A 74 7.69 -5.47 4.13
C ILE A 74 7.25 -5.10 5.55
N ALA A 75 7.46 -3.85 5.96
CA ALA A 75 7.01 -3.34 7.25
C ALA A 75 5.49 -3.49 7.41
N TYR A 76 4.72 -3.18 6.37
CA TYR A 76 3.27 -3.32 6.35
C TYR A 76 2.82 -4.78 6.57
N PHE A 77 3.43 -5.75 5.89
CA PHE A 77 3.15 -7.17 6.13
C PHE A 77 3.51 -7.61 7.55
N ILE A 78 4.65 -7.14 8.08
CA ILE A 78 5.03 -7.38 9.48
C ILE A 78 3.96 -6.83 10.43
N GLY A 79 3.42 -5.64 10.17
CA GLY A 79 2.33 -5.03 10.93
C GLY A 79 1.08 -5.90 10.99
N ILE A 80 0.67 -6.45 9.84
CA ILE A 80 -0.47 -7.37 9.75
C ILE A 80 -0.22 -8.64 10.57
N ILE A 81 0.96 -9.26 10.42
CA ILE A 81 1.32 -10.52 11.09
C ILE A 81 1.46 -10.33 12.61
N ARG A 82 2.12 -9.25 13.03
CA ARG A 82 2.35 -8.92 14.45
C ARG A 82 1.16 -8.25 15.12
N VAL A 83 0.08 -8.00 14.39
CA VAL A 83 -1.11 -7.27 14.87
C VAL A 83 -0.71 -5.93 15.50
N ASN A 84 0.10 -5.16 14.78
CA ASN A 84 0.63 -3.87 15.25
C ASN A 84 0.37 -2.79 14.20
N GLU A 85 -0.48 -1.84 14.59
CA GLU A 85 -0.97 -0.74 13.77
C GLU A 85 0.12 0.26 13.37
N TYR A 86 1.21 0.39 14.15
CA TYR A 86 2.24 1.40 13.89
C TYR A 86 3.01 1.13 12.60
N TYR A 87 3.12 -0.14 12.21
CA TYR A 87 3.75 -0.56 10.96
C TYR A 87 2.88 -0.28 9.72
N ILE A 88 1.60 0.05 9.90
CA ILE A 88 0.68 0.39 8.80
C ILE A 88 0.82 1.88 8.41
N ILE A 89 1.24 2.73 9.35
CA ILE A 89 1.30 4.19 9.16
C ILE A 89 2.21 4.59 7.99
N PRO A 90 3.45 4.08 7.85
CA PRO A 90 4.32 4.45 6.73
C PRO A 90 3.70 4.09 5.37
N PHE A 91 2.99 2.97 5.28
CA PHE A 91 2.28 2.56 4.08
C PHE A 91 1.13 3.51 3.74
N GLY A 92 0.36 3.94 4.75
CA GLY A 92 -0.69 4.95 4.56
C GLY A 92 -0.16 6.30 4.08
N ILE A 93 1.00 6.74 4.61
CA ILE A 93 1.67 7.98 4.16
C ILE A 93 2.14 7.83 2.71
N LEU A 94 2.77 6.69 2.37
CA LEU A 94 3.25 6.44 1.01
C LEU A 94 2.09 6.45 0.01
N LEU A 95 0.95 5.84 0.36
CA LEU A 95 -0.26 5.86 -0.47
C LEU A 95 -0.80 7.30 -0.68
N LEU A 96 -0.71 8.18 0.31
CA LEU A 96 -1.07 9.61 0.17
C LEU A 96 -0.13 10.33 -0.77
N LEU A 97 1.17 10.09 -0.63
CA LEU A 97 2.18 10.69 -1.50
C LEU A 97 2.01 10.23 -2.95
N ASP A 98 1.75 8.95 -3.18
CA ASP A 98 1.46 8.40 -4.51
C ASP A 98 0.21 9.03 -5.13
N PHE A 99 -0.87 9.15 -4.34
CA PHE A 99 -2.10 9.79 -4.82
C PHE A 99 -1.89 11.28 -5.12
N MET A 100 -1.16 12.01 -4.27
CA MET A 100 -0.81 13.42 -4.53
C MET A 100 0.06 13.56 -5.78
N GLY A 101 1.05 12.69 -5.95
CA GLY A 101 1.91 12.66 -7.14
C GLY A 101 1.13 12.38 -8.41
N TYR A 102 0.16 11.46 -8.35
CA TYR A 102 -0.76 11.17 -9.44
C TYR A 102 -1.59 12.40 -9.81
N ILE A 103 -2.25 13.05 -8.84
CA ILE A 103 -3.05 14.26 -9.08
C ILE A 103 -2.19 15.40 -9.63
N ALA A 104 -0.98 15.59 -9.10
CA ALA A 104 -0.06 16.62 -9.58
C ALA A 104 0.35 16.38 -11.04
N THR A 105 0.60 15.12 -11.41
CA THR A 105 0.96 14.73 -12.78
C THR A 105 -0.21 14.97 -13.74
N GLU A 106 -1.42 14.55 -13.37
CA GLU A 106 -2.65 14.79 -14.15
C GLU A 106 -2.98 16.29 -14.27
N MET A 107 -2.76 17.08 -13.23
CA MET A 107 -2.93 18.54 -13.30
C MET A 107 -1.88 19.19 -14.22
N ALA A 108 -0.63 18.74 -14.16
CA ALA A 108 0.43 19.27 -15.01
C ALA A 108 0.19 18.97 -16.49
N THR A 109 -0.25 17.74 -16.83
CA THR A 109 -0.53 17.34 -18.21
C THR A 109 -1.76 18.06 -18.78
N THR A 110 -2.78 18.33 -17.96
CA THR A 110 -3.98 19.05 -18.39
C THR A 110 -3.76 20.55 -18.57
N LEU A 111 -2.88 21.18 -17.79
CA LEU A 111 -2.57 22.62 -17.90
C LEU A 111 -1.67 22.95 -19.10
N HIS A 112 -0.87 22.00 -19.59
CA HIS A 112 0.10 22.21 -20.68
C HIS A 112 -0.40 21.81 -22.08
N SER A 113 -1.64 21.34 -22.22
CA SER A 113 -2.19 20.90 -23.51
C SER A 113 -3.17 21.93 -24.10
N ASP A 114 -2.85 22.44 -25.30
CA ASP A 114 -3.72 23.34 -26.10
C ASP A 114 -5.03 22.67 -26.57
N LYS A 115 -5.20 21.37 -26.31
CA LYS A 115 -6.48 20.66 -26.38
C LYS A 115 -6.69 19.94 -25.05
N PRO A 116 -7.69 20.30 -24.22
CA PRO A 116 -7.95 19.59 -22.99
C PRO A 116 -8.36 18.14 -23.33
N GLU A 117 -7.45 17.20 -23.11
CA GLU A 117 -7.64 15.75 -23.35
C GLU A 117 -8.75 15.13 -22.49
N MET A 118 -9.43 15.93 -21.66
CA MET A 118 -10.59 15.51 -20.85
C MET A 118 -11.72 14.84 -21.66
N PHE A 119 -11.77 15.00 -22.99
CA PHE A 119 -12.90 14.55 -23.81
C PHE A 119 -12.64 13.35 -24.75
N GLN A 120 -11.44 12.74 -24.77
CA GLN A 120 -11.18 11.56 -25.61
C GLN A 120 -10.59 10.39 -24.81
N GLY A 121 -11.46 9.62 -24.15
CA GLY A 121 -11.18 8.23 -23.73
C GLY A 121 -10.35 8.03 -22.45
N ARG A 122 -9.55 9.01 -22.01
CA ARG A 122 -8.76 8.92 -20.75
C ARG A 122 -9.61 9.00 -19.47
N THR A 123 -10.80 9.60 -19.53
CA THR A 123 -11.69 9.83 -18.37
C THR A 123 -12.07 8.56 -17.63
N VAL A 124 -12.26 7.43 -18.32
CA VAL A 124 -12.60 6.15 -17.68
C VAL A 124 -11.39 5.57 -16.93
N GLY A 125 -10.18 5.70 -17.50
CA GLY A 125 -8.93 5.28 -16.87
C GLY A 125 -8.64 6.08 -15.60
N THR A 126 -8.75 7.41 -15.68
CA THR A 126 -8.55 8.31 -14.53
C THR A 126 -9.55 8.04 -13.41
N VAL A 127 -10.83 7.85 -13.73
CA VAL A 127 -11.87 7.52 -12.73
C VAL A 127 -11.59 6.15 -12.10
N PHE A 128 -11.18 5.16 -12.89
CA PHE A 128 -10.84 3.83 -12.38
C PHE A 128 -9.66 3.86 -11.41
N GLU A 129 -8.61 4.62 -11.73
CA GLU A 129 -7.44 4.81 -10.86
C GLU A 129 -7.83 5.50 -9.55
N ILE A 130 -8.66 6.55 -9.59
CA ILE A 130 -9.18 7.21 -8.39
C ILE A 130 -9.99 6.23 -7.52
N VAL A 131 -10.82 5.39 -8.13
CA VAL A 131 -11.60 4.36 -7.42
C VAL A 131 -10.68 3.34 -6.75
N ILE A 132 -9.63 2.89 -7.44
CA ILE A 132 -8.62 1.99 -6.89
C ILE A 132 -7.91 2.63 -5.69
N PHE A 133 -7.45 3.88 -5.82
CA PHE A 133 -6.83 4.61 -4.72
C PHE A 133 -7.80 4.73 -3.53
N GLY A 134 -9.06 5.09 -3.78
CA GLY A 134 -10.10 5.16 -2.75
C GLY A 134 -10.30 3.83 -2.04
N TYR A 135 -10.35 2.71 -2.78
CA TYR A 135 -10.42 1.37 -2.20
C TYR A 135 -9.19 1.05 -1.34
N MET A 136 -7.98 1.35 -1.81
CA MET A 136 -6.75 1.14 -1.04
C MET A 136 -6.77 1.96 0.25
N PHE A 137 -7.19 3.23 0.20
CA PHE A 137 -7.30 4.10 1.37
C PHE A 137 -8.28 3.56 2.40
N VAL A 138 -9.49 3.22 1.98
CA VAL A 138 -10.52 2.66 2.86
C VAL A 138 -10.02 1.34 3.47
N THR A 139 -9.36 0.50 2.68
CA THR A 139 -8.81 -0.77 3.15
C THR A 139 -7.74 -0.56 4.21
N VAL A 140 -6.76 0.30 3.97
CA VAL A 140 -5.67 0.61 4.92
C VAL A 140 -6.23 1.23 6.20
N PHE A 141 -7.21 2.12 6.09
CA PHE A 141 -7.87 2.73 7.25
C PHE A 141 -8.66 1.70 8.08
N CYS A 142 -9.45 0.85 7.42
CA CYS A 142 -10.18 -0.23 8.07
C CYS A 142 -9.24 -1.24 8.74
N LEU A 143 -8.13 -1.59 8.07
CA LEU A 143 -7.09 -2.45 8.64
C LEU A 143 -6.46 -1.82 9.87
N PHE A 144 -6.07 -0.53 9.80
CA PHE A 144 -5.49 0.18 10.93
C PHE A 144 -6.42 0.16 12.15
N ARG A 145 -7.72 0.42 11.95
CA ARG A 145 -8.72 0.33 13.02
C ARG A 145 -8.88 -1.08 13.57
N ASP A 146 -8.90 -2.10 12.71
CA ASP A 146 -8.98 -3.51 13.13
C ASP A 146 -7.79 -3.92 14.01
N LEU A 147 -6.57 -3.53 13.60
CA LEU A 147 -5.35 -3.81 14.35
C LEU A 147 -5.35 -3.09 15.70
N GLN A 148 -5.72 -1.81 15.74
CA GLN A 148 -5.86 -1.05 16.99
C GLN A 148 -6.87 -1.67 17.97
N LEU A 149 -8.00 -2.15 17.48
CA LEU A 149 -9.01 -2.82 18.31
C LEU A 149 -8.49 -4.17 18.82
N SER A 150 -7.88 -4.96 17.92
CA SER A 150 -7.32 -6.27 18.25
C SER A 150 -6.22 -6.17 19.30
N ARG A 151 -5.35 -5.17 19.18
CA ARG A 151 -4.28 -4.91 20.14
C ARG A 151 -4.80 -4.50 21.51
N ARG A 152 -5.77 -3.57 21.56
CA ARG A 152 -6.42 -3.17 22.82
C ARG A 152 -7.04 -4.37 23.54
N MET A 153 -7.76 -5.23 22.82
CA MET A 153 -8.30 -6.46 23.40
C MET A 153 -7.21 -7.41 23.91
N HIS A 154 -6.06 -7.48 23.24
CA HIS A 154 -4.95 -8.31 23.70
C HIS A 154 -4.31 -7.75 24.98
N GLU A 155 -4.13 -6.43 25.06
CA GLU A 155 -3.64 -5.73 26.25
C GLU A 155 -4.60 -5.87 27.44
N GLU A 156 -5.91 -5.77 27.21
CA GLU A 156 -6.94 -6.00 28.23
C GLU A 156 -6.93 -7.44 28.76
N ARG A 157 -6.81 -8.44 27.87
CA ARG A 157 -6.67 -9.85 28.30
C ARG A 157 -5.43 -10.05 29.16
N LEU A 158 -4.28 -9.50 28.76
CA LEU A 158 -3.04 -9.59 29.53
C LEU A 158 -3.17 -8.93 30.92
N ARG A 159 -3.87 -7.79 31.01
CA ARG A 159 -4.21 -7.15 32.31
C ARG A 159 -5.13 -8.03 33.15
N GLY A 160 -6.14 -8.66 32.55
CA GLY A 160 -7.05 -9.60 33.22
C GLY A 160 -6.34 -10.82 33.80
N TYR A 161 -5.39 -11.40 33.06
CA TYR A 161 -4.57 -12.51 33.57
C TYR A 161 -3.66 -12.07 34.74
N ARG A 162 -3.10 -10.86 34.70
CA ARG A 162 -2.34 -10.29 35.82
C ARG A 162 -3.19 -10.09 37.07
N SER A 163 -4.42 -9.58 36.93
CA SER A 163 -5.33 -9.43 38.08
C SER A 163 -5.74 -10.77 38.67
N LEU A 164 -5.92 -11.81 37.86
CA LEU A 164 -6.24 -13.16 38.34
C LEU A 164 -5.05 -13.80 39.07
N SER A 165 -3.83 -13.66 38.53
CA SER A 165 -2.59 -14.15 39.16
C SER A 165 -2.29 -13.44 40.49
N SER A 166 -2.56 -12.13 40.58
CA SER A 166 -2.43 -11.37 41.83
C SER A 166 -3.51 -11.74 42.85
N SER A 167 -4.71 -12.09 42.40
CA SER A 167 -5.79 -12.50 43.30
C SER A 167 -5.56 -13.91 43.87
N THR A 168 -4.88 -14.80 43.14
CA THR A 168 -4.45 -16.11 43.65
C THR A 168 -3.34 -16.01 44.69
N GLU A 169 -2.40 -15.06 44.57
CA GLU A 169 -1.37 -14.84 45.60
C GLU A 169 -1.96 -14.34 46.93
N HIS A 170 -3.11 -13.65 46.91
CA HIS A 170 -3.79 -13.19 48.12
C HIS A 170 -4.76 -14.21 48.75
N MET A 171 -5.05 -15.33 48.07
CA MET A 171 -5.87 -16.40 48.64
C MET A 171 -5.04 -17.50 49.33
N GLU A 172 -3.72 -17.50 49.17
CA GLU A 172 -2.79 -18.45 49.79
C GLU A 172 -2.11 -17.90 51.07
N MET A 173 -2.47 -16.69 51.53
CA MET A 173 -2.08 -16.14 52.84
C MET A 173 -3.18 -16.30 53.89
#